data_AF-A0A806TPT6-F1
#
_entry.id   AF-A0A806TPT6-F1
#
_cell.length_a   1.000
_cell.length_b   1.000
_cell.length_c   1.000
_cell.angle_alpha   90.00
_cell.angle_beta   90.00
_cell.angle_gamma   90.00
#
_symmetry.space_group_name_H-M   'P 1'
#
loop_
_entity.id
_entity.type
_entity.pdbx_description
1 polymer ?
#
loop_
_entity_poly.entity_id
_entity_poly.type
_entity_poly.pdbx_seq_one_letter_code
_entity_poly.pdbx_strand_id
1 'polypeptide(L)'
;MFDKLKKLFMDKQGQEADDKYILVLESEINENLKREIVKLEEVGEAYSESLQHKYRNKFEHDGKQNLKIWVCRDIDGDQLPNLSSEQCLEKEYRSQVAINFDGFTDEEDAYVHYLQLWYYFGGYFKGTGTLYDLSKNHLETDIEEKLEELLNQL
;
A
#
# COMPACT_ATOMS: atom_id res chain seq x y z
N MET A 1 -4.29 -22.62 -6.53
CA MET A 1 -2.84 -22.74 -6.83
C MET A 1 -1.96 -22.07 -5.75
N PHE A 2 -2.56 -21.52 -4.68
CA PHE A 2 -1.89 -20.93 -3.52
C PHE A 2 -1.12 -21.95 -2.65
N ASP A 3 -1.52 -23.22 -2.65
CA ASP A 3 -0.90 -24.24 -1.79
C ASP A 3 0.54 -24.60 -2.15
N LYS A 4 0.99 -24.33 -3.38
CA LYS A 4 2.38 -24.59 -3.78
C LYS A 4 3.36 -23.52 -3.29
N LEU A 5 2.89 -22.29 -3.10
CA LEU A 5 3.70 -21.20 -2.55
C LEU A 5 3.91 -21.40 -1.04
N LYS A 6 2.88 -21.89 -0.33
CA LYS A 6 2.87 -22.09 1.13
C LYS A 6 4.05 -22.92 1.69
N LYS A 7 4.65 -23.81 0.89
CA LYS A 7 5.72 -24.72 1.32
C LYS A 7 7.14 -24.13 1.28
N LEU A 8 7.34 -22.94 0.72
CA LEU A 8 8.66 -22.30 0.60
C LEU A 8 8.92 -21.20 1.65
N PHE A 9 7.94 -20.87 2.50
CA PHE A 9 7.99 -19.74 3.44
C PHE A 9 8.45 -20.06 4.87
N MET A 10 8.88 -21.29 5.17
CA MET A 10 9.46 -21.60 6.47
C MET A 10 10.98 -21.52 6.40
N ASP A 11 11.51 -20.35 6.74
CA ASP A 11 12.61 -20.16 7.70
C ASP A 11 13.27 -18.79 7.46
N LYS A 12 13.02 -17.84 8.36
CA LYS A 12 13.98 -16.82 8.82
C LYS A 12 13.39 -16.03 9.99
N GLN A 13 13.80 -16.42 11.19
CA GLN A 13 13.67 -15.60 12.41
C GLN A 13 14.57 -14.36 12.30
N GLY A 14 14.10 -13.21 12.82
CA GLY A 14 15.00 -12.12 13.21
C GLY A 14 14.60 -10.69 12.86
N GLN A 15 13.30 -10.36 12.86
CA GLN A 15 12.70 -9.03 13.02
C GLN A 15 11.23 -9.33 13.34
N GLU A 16 10.53 -8.51 14.12
CA GLU A 16 9.07 -8.62 14.19
C GLU A 16 8.56 -8.39 12.77
N ALA A 17 8.40 -9.47 12.00
CA ALA A 17 7.85 -9.41 10.67
C ALA A 17 6.42 -8.95 10.89
N ASP A 18 6.14 -7.73 10.48
CA ASP A 18 4.77 -7.25 10.33
C ASP A 18 4.03 -8.29 9.48
N ASP A 19 3.19 -9.12 10.12
CA ASP A 19 2.50 -10.28 9.52
C ASP A 19 1.53 -9.85 8.41
N LYS A 20 1.44 -8.53 8.18
CA LYS A 20 0.81 -7.87 7.04
C LYS A 20 1.47 -8.17 5.70
N TYR A 21 2.76 -8.53 5.68
CA TYR A 21 3.53 -8.57 4.44
C TYR A 21 4.21 -9.90 4.14
N ILE A 22 4.19 -10.27 2.86
CA ILE A 22 4.92 -11.39 2.28
C ILE A 22 6.20 -10.88 1.63
N LEU A 23 7.34 -11.46 2.00
CA LEU A 23 8.59 -11.28 1.28
C LEU A 23 8.55 -12.11 -0.01
N VAL A 24 8.81 -11.46 -1.15
CA VAL A 24 8.88 -12.09 -2.47
C VAL A 24 10.32 -12.06 -2.97
N LEU A 25 10.88 -13.20 -3.34
CA LEU A 25 12.24 -13.25 -3.89
C LEU A 25 12.24 -12.79 -5.36
N GLU A 26 13.30 -12.14 -5.83
CA GLU A 26 13.42 -11.69 -7.24
C GLU A 26 13.19 -12.81 -8.26
N SER A 27 13.54 -14.06 -7.93
CA SER A 27 13.26 -15.23 -8.78
C SER A 27 11.77 -15.55 -8.96
N GLU A 28 10.91 -15.01 -8.10
CA GLU A 28 9.46 -15.19 -8.11
C GLU A 28 8.72 -13.98 -8.70
N ILE A 29 9.45 -12.89 -8.98
CA ILE A 29 8.91 -11.70 -9.64
C ILE A 29 8.72 -11.99 -11.12
N ASN A 30 7.46 -12.16 -11.52
CA ASN A 30 7.07 -12.54 -12.87
C ASN A 30 5.64 -12.05 -13.21
N GLU A 31 5.19 -12.33 -14.43
CA GLU A 31 3.87 -11.94 -14.93
C GLU A 31 2.68 -12.48 -14.11
N ASN A 32 2.85 -13.59 -13.39
CA ASN A 32 1.79 -14.07 -12.49
C ASN A 32 1.69 -13.14 -11.26
N LEU A 33 2.84 -12.77 -10.67
CA LEU A 33 2.88 -11.83 -9.55
C LEU A 33 2.35 -10.46 -9.97
N LYS A 34 2.71 -9.96 -11.16
CA LYS A 34 2.15 -8.71 -11.71
C LYS A 34 0.63 -8.69 -11.66
N ARG A 35 -0.03 -9.77 -12.08
CA ARG A 35 -1.50 -9.86 -12.02
C ARG A 35 -2.05 -9.81 -10.59
N GLU A 36 -1.33 -10.35 -9.62
CA GLU A 36 -1.75 -10.27 -8.21
C GLU A 36 -1.53 -8.86 -7.64
N ILE A 37 -0.44 -8.19 -7.99
CA ILE A 37 -0.18 -6.79 -7.61
C ILE A 37 -1.26 -5.87 -8.20
N VAL A 38 -1.56 -6.00 -9.49
CA VAL A 38 -2.58 -5.18 -10.17
C VAL A 38 -3.94 -5.35 -9.49
N LYS A 39 -4.36 -6.59 -9.19
CA LYS A 39 -5.61 -6.83 -8.44
C LYS A 39 -5.59 -6.23 -7.05
N LEU A 40 -4.46 -6.31 -6.34
CA LEU A 40 -4.32 -5.71 -5.02
C LEU A 40 -4.49 -4.18 -5.10
N GLU A 41 -3.92 -3.54 -6.11
CA GLU A 41 -4.12 -2.11 -6.36
C GLU A 41 -5.58 -1.78 -6.70
N GLU A 42 -6.24 -2.56 -7.56
CA GLU A 42 -7.67 -2.38 -7.87
C GLU A 42 -8.55 -2.51 -6.62
N VAL A 43 -8.25 -3.48 -5.75
CA VAL A 43 -8.93 -3.64 -4.45
C VAL A 43 -8.67 -2.45 -3.54
N GLY A 44 -7.42 -1.97 -3.49
CA GLY A 44 -7.04 -0.76 -2.76
C GLY A 44 -7.78 0.49 -3.27
N GLU A 45 -7.92 0.66 -4.58
CA GLU A 45 -8.67 1.75 -5.21
C GLU A 45 -10.15 1.69 -4.84
N ALA A 46 -10.77 0.51 -4.91
CA ALA A 46 -12.18 0.32 -4.55
C ALA A 46 -12.46 0.63 -3.07
N TYR A 47 -11.61 0.14 -2.16
CA TYR A 47 -11.74 0.46 -0.74
C TYR A 47 -11.46 1.92 -0.43
N SER A 48 -10.47 2.52 -1.09
CA SER A 48 -10.17 3.95 -0.95
C SER A 48 -11.39 4.81 -1.28
N GLU A 49 -12.06 4.54 -2.40
CA GLU A 49 -13.26 5.27 -2.81
C GLU A 49 -14.40 5.10 -1.80
N SER A 50 -14.70 3.85 -1.43
CA SER A 50 -15.75 3.50 -0.46
C SER A 50 -15.53 4.19 0.90
N LEU A 51 -14.33 4.07 1.44
CA LEU A 51 -13.98 4.60 2.75
C LEU A 51 -13.88 6.11 2.76
N GLN A 52 -13.36 6.73 1.69
CA GLN A 52 -13.37 8.18 1.56
C GLN A 52 -14.80 8.72 1.61
N HIS A 53 -15.74 8.07 0.92
CA HIS A 53 -17.16 8.46 0.97
C HIS A 53 -17.75 8.27 2.38
N LYS A 54 -17.48 7.13 3.02
CA LYS A 54 -17.97 6.79 4.36
C LYS A 54 -17.46 7.75 5.45
N TYR A 55 -16.20 8.17 5.37
CA TYR A 55 -15.54 8.94 6.42
C TYR A 55 -15.53 10.44 6.21
N ARG A 56 -15.85 10.94 5.01
CA ARG A 56 -15.84 12.38 4.68
C ARG A 56 -16.55 13.23 5.73
N ASN A 57 -17.81 12.91 6.03
CA ASN A 57 -18.60 13.71 6.98
C ASN A 57 -18.06 13.66 8.41
N LYS A 58 -17.42 12.54 8.82
CA LYS A 58 -16.80 12.43 10.15
C LYS A 58 -15.60 13.36 10.25
N PHE A 59 -14.72 13.30 9.26
CA PHE A 59 -13.55 14.18 9.17
C PHE A 59 -13.99 15.66 9.18
N GLU A 60 -14.96 16.02 8.34
CA GLU A 60 -15.46 17.40 8.27
C GLU A 60 -16.08 17.88 9.59
N HIS A 61 -16.77 17.00 10.33
CA HIS A 61 -17.33 17.31 11.64
C HIS A 61 -16.25 17.60 12.69
N ASP A 62 -15.12 16.89 12.61
CA ASP A 62 -13.97 17.06 13.49
C ASP A 62 -13.01 18.17 13.01
N GLY A 63 -13.46 19.01 12.07
CA GLY A 63 -12.70 20.15 11.55
C GLY A 63 -11.65 19.80 10.50
N LYS A 64 -11.47 18.52 10.16
CA LYS A 64 -10.53 18.02 9.16
C LYS A 64 -11.19 17.98 7.78
N GLN A 65 -10.86 18.91 6.91
CA GLN A 65 -11.49 19.08 5.60
C GLN A 65 -10.83 18.22 4.52
N ASN A 66 -11.44 18.12 3.33
CA ASN A 66 -10.79 17.60 2.13
C ASN A 66 -10.17 16.18 2.24
N LEU A 67 -10.81 15.27 3.00
CA LEU A 67 -10.37 13.87 3.08
C LEU A 67 -10.21 13.28 1.67
N LYS A 68 -9.01 12.80 1.39
CA LYS A 68 -8.65 12.12 0.16
C LYS A 68 -7.96 10.80 0.47
N ILE A 69 -8.45 9.72 -0.13
CA ILE A 69 -7.85 8.39 -0.05
C ILE A 69 -7.66 7.87 -1.47
N TRP A 70 -6.47 7.41 -1.81
CA TRP A 70 -6.19 6.90 -3.15
C TRP A 70 -4.99 5.96 -3.16
N VAL A 71 -4.89 5.11 -4.18
CA VAL A 71 -3.64 4.37 -4.46
C VAL A 71 -2.68 5.30 -5.19
N CYS A 72 -1.51 5.55 -4.60
CA CYS A 72 -0.40 6.25 -5.24
C CYS A 72 0.68 5.27 -5.69
N ARG A 73 1.45 5.70 -6.68
CA ARG A 73 2.55 4.95 -7.26
C ARG A 73 3.75 5.87 -7.42
N ASP A 74 4.94 5.36 -7.19
CA ASP A 74 6.20 6.06 -7.43
C ASP A 74 7.32 5.08 -7.77
N ILE A 75 8.42 5.60 -8.30
CA ILE A 75 9.69 4.89 -8.44
C ILE A 75 10.71 5.67 -7.64
N ASP A 76 11.27 5.08 -6.59
CA ASP A 76 12.25 5.74 -5.70
C ASP A 76 11.77 7.10 -5.13
N GLY A 77 10.46 7.25 -4.93
CA GLY A 77 9.83 8.50 -4.45
C GLY A 77 9.40 9.44 -5.57
N ASP A 78 9.80 9.21 -6.82
CA ASP A 78 9.42 10.04 -7.94
C ASP A 78 8.04 9.63 -8.49
N GLN A 79 7.06 10.51 -8.30
CA GLN A 79 5.74 10.38 -8.93
C GLN A 79 5.82 10.82 -10.39
N LEU A 80 5.83 9.84 -11.30
CA LEU A 80 5.92 10.09 -12.73
C LEU A 80 4.50 10.15 -13.36
N PRO A 81 4.21 11.12 -14.26
CA PRO A 81 2.87 11.31 -14.85
C PRO A 81 2.30 10.09 -15.58
N ASN A 82 3.17 9.21 -16.08
CA ASN A 82 2.80 8.03 -16.88
C ASN A 82 2.99 6.71 -16.13
N LEU A 83 3.19 6.77 -14.80
CA LEU A 83 3.34 5.58 -13.98
C LEU A 83 1.98 4.92 -13.76
N SER A 84 1.90 3.63 -14.04
CA SER A 84 0.69 2.83 -13.88
C SER A 84 1.02 1.50 -13.22
N SER A 85 0.01 0.67 -12.99
CA SER A 85 0.17 -0.69 -12.47
C SER A 85 0.96 -1.60 -13.44
N GLU A 86 1.06 -1.24 -14.71
CA GLU A 86 1.82 -2.00 -15.71
C GLU A 86 3.33 -2.05 -15.42
N GLN A 87 3.85 -1.04 -14.75
CA GLN A 87 5.25 -0.91 -14.35
C GLN A 87 5.56 -1.52 -12.98
N CYS A 88 4.64 -2.27 -12.35
CA CYS A 88 4.85 -2.77 -10.99
C CYS A 88 6.04 -3.74 -10.81
N LEU A 89 6.64 -4.23 -11.90
CA LEU A 89 7.85 -5.05 -11.86
C LEU A 89 9.14 -4.24 -12.12
N GLU A 90 9.05 -2.91 -12.23
CA GLU A 90 10.23 -2.04 -12.29
C GLU A 90 10.88 -1.92 -10.90
N LYS A 91 12.21 -1.87 -10.87
CA LYS A 91 12.93 -1.72 -9.60
C LYS A 91 12.63 -0.37 -8.98
N GLU A 92 12.52 -0.37 -7.66
CA GLU A 92 12.09 0.73 -6.82
C GLU A 92 10.63 1.17 -7.03
N TYR A 93 9.85 0.43 -7.82
CA TYR A 93 8.41 0.65 -7.90
C TYR A 93 7.76 0.42 -6.54
N ARG A 94 6.95 1.39 -6.12
CA ARG A 94 6.10 1.33 -4.94
C ARG A 94 4.66 1.62 -5.33
N SER A 95 3.73 0.87 -4.74
CA SER A 95 2.33 1.24 -4.68
C SER A 95 1.80 1.17 -3.25
N GLN A 96 1.02 2.17 -2.88
CA GLN A 96 0.58 2.41 -1.50
C GLN A 96 -0.82 3.03 -1.51
N VAL A 97 -1.63 2.74 -0.49
CA VAL A 97 -2.81 3.56 -0.19
C VAL A 97 -2.34 4.78 0.57
N ALA A 98 -2.59 5.96 0.01
CA ALA A 98 -2.35 7.26 0.62
C ALA A 98 -3.64 7.81 1.22
N ILE A 99 -3.56 8.33 2.45
CA ILE A 99 -4.64 9.07 3.13
C ILE A 99 -4.12 10.47 3.42
N ASN A 100 -4.87 11.50 3.03
CA ASN A 100 -4.57 12.89 3.30
C ASN A 100 -5.86 13.66 3.62
N PHE A 101 -5.76 14.74 4.39
CA PHE A 101 -6.84 15.66 4.74
C PHE A 101 -6.24 17.06 5.00
N ASP A 102 -7.09 18.08 5.06
CA ASP A 102 -6.75 19.51 5.15
C ASP A 102 -5.98 20.11 3.95
N GLY A 103 -5.61 19.28 2.98
CA GLY A 103 -4.99 19.69 1.72
C GLY A 103 -3.46 19.77 1.82
N PHE A 104 -2.80 19.91 0.67
CA PHE A 104 -1.37 20.18 0.60
C PHE A 104 -1.14 21.62 1.03
N THR A 105 -0.87 21.86 2.31
CA THR A 105 -0.31 23.14 2.74
C THR A 105 1.14 23.23 2.28
N ASP A 106 1.62 24.43 1.96
CA ASP A 106 3.03 24.68 1.59
C ASP A 106 4.02 24.38 2.74
N GLU A 107 3.50 24.06 3.92
CA GLU A 107 4.26 23.48 5.03
C GLU A 107 4.37 21.98 4.81
N GLU A 108 5.61 21.47 4.75
CA GLU A 108 6.05 20.10 4.40
C GLU A 108 5.42 18.94 5.22
N ASP A 109 4.42 19.21 6.06
CA ASP A 109 3.77 18.30 6.98
C ASP A 109 2.25 18.17 6.75
N ALA A 110 1.75 18.30 5.50
CA ALA A 110 0.42 17.80 5.18
C ALA A 110 0.41 16.30 5.49
N TYR A 111 -0.33 15.86 6.52
CA TYR A 111 -0.27 14.49 7.03
C TYR A 111 -0.71 13.48 5.97
N VAL A 112 0.28 12.93 5.25
CA VAL A 112 0.06 11.80 4.36
C VAL A 112 0.42 10.53 5.12
N HIS A 113 -0.59 9.71 5.38
CA HIS A 113 -0.35 8.35 5.82
C HIS A 113 -0.29 7.41 4.60
N TYR A 114 0.65 6.47 4.64
CA TYR A 114 0.80 5.45 3.60
C TYR A 114 0.69 4.05 4.19
N LEU A 115 -0.19 3.25 3.59
CA LEU A 115 -0.24 1.81 3.78
C LEU A 115 0.35 1.14 2.53
N GLN A 116 1.47 0.45 2.67
CA GLN A 116 2.14 -0.19 1.54
C GLN A 116 1.29 -1.34 0.97
N LEU A 117 1.18 -1.41 -0.36
CA LEU A 117 0.59 -2.54 -1.07
C LEU A 117 1.68 -3.42 -1.69
N TRP A 118 2.59 -2.79 -2.44
CA TRP A 118 3.71 -3.46 -3.08
C TRP A 118 4.94 -2.57 -3.08
N TYR A 119 6.10 -3.16 -2.83
CA TYR A 119 7.40 -2.51 -3.04
C TYR A 119 8.37 -3.51 -3.66
N TYR A 120 8.94 -3.16 -4.81
CA TYR A 120 10.05 -3.90 -5.39
C TYR A 120 11.39 -3.20 -5.11
N PHE A 121 12.07 -3.62 -4.04
CA PHE A 121 13.44 -3.17 -3.77
C PHE A 121 14.42 -3.79 -4.76
N GLY A 122 15.18 -2.97 -5.46
CA GLY A 122 16.11 -3.38 -6.50
C GLY A 122 17.41 -3.99 -5.98
N GLY A 123 17.89 -3.49 -4.83
CA GLY A 123 19.14 -3.92 -4.19
C GLY A 123 20.41 -3.76 -5.05
N TYR A 124 21.58 -3.92 -4.44
CA TYR A 124 22.86 -3.83 -5.18
C TYR A 124 23.18 -5.08 -6.03
N PHE A 125 22.78 -6.28 -5.56
CA PHE A 125 23.06 -7.55 -6.26
C PHE A 125 21.79 -8.34 -6.62
N LYS A 126 20.82 -8.40 -5.70
CA LYS A 126 19.54 -9.08 -5.88
C LYS A 126 18.45 -8.22 -5.27
N GLY A 127 17.33 -8.16 -5.97
CA GLY A 127 16.14 -7.47 -5.48
C GLY A 127 15.28 -8.35 -4.58
N THR A 128 14.35 -7.71 -3.89
CA THR A 128 13.29 -8.37 -3.10
C THR A 128 12.02 -7.54 -3.18
N GLY A 129 10.89 -8.22 -3.27
CA GLY A 129 9.58 -7.62 -3.18
C GLY A 129 8.98 -7.72 -1.79
N THR A 130 8.12 -6.79 -1.42
CA THR A 130 7.26 -6.86 -0.23
C THR A 130 5.82 -6.63 -0.65
N LEU A 131 4.96 -7.65 -0.53
CA LEU A 131 3.57 -7.63 -0.97
C LEU A 131 2.62 -7.72 0.24
N TYR A 132 1.56 -6.92 0.27
CA TYR A 132 0.51 -7.03 1.29
C TYR A 132 -0.23 -8.38 1.20
N ASP A 133 -0.34 -9.08 2.33
CA ASP A 133 -0.92 -10.42 2.43
C ASP A 133 -2.44 -10.36 2.64
N LEU A 134 -3.20 -10.31 1.55
CA LEU A 134 -4.67 -10.41 1.58
C LEU A 134 -5.20 -11.76 2.11
N SER A 135 -4.36 -12.80 2.24
CA SER A 135 -4.80 -14.10 2.74
C SER A 135 -4.89 -14.16 4.27
N LYS A 136 -4.20 -13.23 4.95
CA LYS A 136 -4.17 -13.13 6.41
C LYS A 136 -4.74 -11.81 6.93
N ASN A 137 -4.77 -10.77 6.10
CA ASN A 137 -5.10 -9.41 6.51
C ASN A 137 -6.25 -8.85 5.67
N HIS A 138 -6.94 -7.87 6.23
CA HIS A 138 -8.12 -7.25 5.63
C HIS A 138 -7.83 -5.81 5.29
N LEU A 139 -7.45 -5.54 4.04
CA LEU A 139 -7.01 -4.21 3.60
C LEU A 139 -8.02 -3.10 3.94
N GLU A 140 -9.32 -3.35 3.77
CA GLU A 140 -10.38 -2.39 4.15
C GLU A 140 -10.31 -2.07 5.64
N THR A 141 -10.21 -3.08 6.50
CA THR A 141 -10.12 -2.91 7.96
C THR A 141 -8.87 -2.15 8.36
N ASP A 142 -7.72 -2.45 7.75
CA ASP A 142 -6.47 -1.74 8.02
C ASP A 142 -6.55 -0.25 7.65
N ILE A 143 -7.22 0.08 6.53
CA ILE A 143 -7.46 1.48 6.15
C ILE A 143 -8.45 2.13 7.13
N GLU A 144 -9.52 1.43 7.53
CA GLU A 144 -10.50 1.93 8.50
C GLU A 144 -9.89 2.20 9.88
N GLU A 145 -9.12 1.26 10.42
CA GLU A 145 -8.40 1.43 11.68
C GLU A 145 -7.55 2.69 11.64
N LYS A 146 -6.87 2.92 10.51
CA LYS A 146 -6.05 4.11 10.35
C LYS A 146 -6.86 5.39 10.25
N LEU A 147 -8.00 5.38 9.59
CA LEU A 147 -8.92 6.53 9.54
C LEU A 147 -9.46 6.87 10.94
N GLU A 148 -9.80 5.86 11.74
CA GLU A 148 -10.24 6.06 13.13
C GLU A 148 -9.09 6.59 14.01
N GLU A 149 -7.86 6.10 13.84
CA GLU A 149 -6.69 6.69 14.51
C GLU A 149 -6.52 8.17 14.17
N LEU A 150 -6.60 8.53 12.88
CA LEU A 150 -6.45 9.91 12.41
C LEU A 150 -7.56 10.84 12.91
N LEU A 151 -8.80 10.36 13.03
CA LEU A 151 -9.89 11.11 13.64
C LEU A 151 -9.63 11.42 15.12
N ASN A 152 -9.02 10.47 15.83
CA ASN A 152 -8.72 10.62 17.26
C ASN A 152 -7.43 11.42 17.55
N GLN A 153 -6.66 11.78 16.53
CA GLN A 153 -5.50 12.67 16.68
C GLN A 153 -5.97 14.12 16.79
N LEU A 154 -5.69 14.72 17.96
CA LEU A 154 -6.03 16.09 18.35
C LEU A 154 -5.31 17.14 17.51
#